data_AF-A0A2M8G573-F1
#
_entry.id   AF-A0A2M8G573-F1
#
_cell.length_a   1.000
_cell.length_b   1.000
_cell.length_c   1.000
_cell.angle_alpha   90.00
_cell.angle_beta   90.00
_cell.angle_gamma   90.00
#
_symmetry.space_group_name_H-M   'P 1'
#
loop_
_entity.id
_entity.type
_entity.pdbx_description
1 polymer ?
#
loop_
_entity_poly.entity_id
_entity_poly.type
_entity_poly.pdbx_seq_one_letter_code
_entity_poly.pdbx_strand_id
1 'polypeptide(L)'
;MRQLIINIIMHLVETLPHLILVMVFFGMAFVVGFSAVKRFKRLYFPHPFFKVSLSLILGFLILSGTIFLLGILHALYKPVICGLSLLFLLIGVGDNRFQIWKWVGKFKSLITTQKKVNLDFVSSGSILLIATFAVYALINSTLPDWGFDSNWYHLTEPMLYLRQHSLNVIPGGVLSYSTMPQAVEMLYLIIL
;
A
#
# COMPACT_ATOMS: atom_id res chain seq x y z
N MET A 1 -6.82 5.19 -34.27
CA MET A 1 -7.01 3.97 -33.45
C MET A 1 -5.68 3.27 -33.13
N ARG A 2 -4.82 2.94 -34.11
CA ARG A 2 -3.50 2.30 -33.86
C ARG A 2 -2.58 3.09 -32.91
N GLN A 3 -2.43 4.40 -33.09
CA GLN A 3 -1.59 5.24 -32.22
C GLN A 3 -2.10 5.28 -30.77
N LEU A 4 -3.42 5.31 -30.58
CA LEU A 4 -4.05 5.28 -29.26
C LEU A 4 -3.72 3.97 -28.52
N ILE A 5 -3.81 2.83 -29.23
CA ILE A 5 -3.47 1.52 -28.67
C ILE A 5 -1.99 1.46 -28.27
N ILE A 6 -1.08 1.98 -29.12
CA ILE A 6 0.35 2.04 -28.81
C ILE A 6 0.60 2.87 -27.56
N ASN A 7 -0.03 4.05 -27.45
CA ASN A 7 0.13 4.92 -26.28
C ASN A 7 -0.38 4.24 -25.00
N ILE A 8 -1.51 3.54 -25.06
CA ILE A 8 -2.04 2.76 -23.91
C ILE A 8 -1.07 1.65 -23.50
N ILE A 9 -0.52 0.91 -24.46
CA ILE A 9 0.43 -0.17 -24.17
C ILE A 9 1.70 0.39 -23.53
N MET A 10 2.26 1.48 -24.09
CA MET A 10 3.47 2.11 -23.53
C MET A 10 3.22 2.60 -22.10
N HIS A 11 2.07 3.24 -21.85
CA HIS A 11 1.71 3.69 -20.51
C HIS A 11 1.52 2.52 -19.52
N LEU A 12 0.93 1.40 -19.95
CA LEU A 12 0.81 0.19 -19.13
C LEU A 12 2.18 -0.41 -18.79
N VAL A 13 3.12 -0.40 -19.74
CA VAL A 13 4.49 -0.86 -19.52
C VAL A 13 5.24 0.04 -18.53
N GLU A 14 5.06 1.36 -18.64
CA GLU A 14 5.67 2.34 -17.73
C GLU A 14 5.09 2.27 -16.31
N THR A 15 3.79 1.96 -16.17
CA THR A 15 3.11 1.87 -14.86
C THR A 15 3.29 0.52 -14.16
N LEU A 16 3.66 -0.54 -14.88
CA LEU A 16 3.79 -1.89 -14.33
C LEU A 16 4.80 -1.99 -13.16
N PRO A 17 6.00 -1.39 -13.20
CA PRO A 17 6.93 -1.42 -12.06
C PRO A 17 6.35 -0.77 -10.82
N HIS A 18 5.62 0.34 -10.97
CA HIS A 18 4.95 1.02 -9.85
C HIS A 18 3.87 0.12 -9.24
N LEU A 19 3.06 -0.54 -10.07
CA LEU A 19 2.05 -1.49 -9.60
C LEU A 19 2.68 -2.65 -8.83
N ILE A 20 3.77 -3.23 -9.35
CA ILE A 20 4.51 -4.32 -8.67
C ILE A 20 5.01 -3.83 -7.32
N LEU A 21 5.59 -2.63 -7.25
CA LEU A 21 6.10 -2.10 -5.99
C LEU A 21 4.99 -1.85 -4.97
N VAL A 22 3.86 -1.29 -5.41
CA VAL A 22 2.66 -1.13 -4.56
C VAL A 22 2.23 -2.49 -4.03
N MET A 23 2.14 -3.52 -4.89
CA MET A 23 1.81 -4.88 -4.45
C MET A 23 2.81 -5.45 -3.44
N VAL A 24 4.12 -5.23 -3.64
CA VAL A 24 5.16 -5.63 -2.69
C VAL A 24 4.98 -4.92 -1.36
N PHE A 25 4.69 -3.62 -1.38
CA PHE A 25 4.46 -2.85 -0.17
C PHE A 25 3.21 -3.29 0.59
N PHE A 26 2.08 -3.50 -0.10
CA PHE A 26 0.88 -4.07 0.51
C PHE A 26 1.14 -5.45 1.10
N GLY A 27 1.91 -6.29 0.40
CA GLY A 27 2.37 -7.57 0.92
C GLY A 27 3.20 -7.41 2.19
N MET A 28 4.16 -6.48 2.20
CA MET A 28 5.00 -6.18 3.35
C MET A 28 4.15 -5.69 4.54
N ALA A 29 3.25 -4.73 4.32
CA ALA A 29 2.33 -4.22 5.33
C ALA A 29 1.50 -5.36 5.92
N PHE A 30 0.86 -6.16 5.07
CA PHE A 30 0.08 -7.31 5.50
C PHE A 30 0.91 -8.26 6.36
N VAL A 31 2.12 -8.59 5.95
CA VAL A 31 2.94 -9.58 6.64
C VAL A 31 3.47 -9.05 7.98
N VAL A 32 3.93 -7.80 8.03
CA VAL A 32 4.36 -7.13 9.27
C VAL A 32 3.21 -7.04 10.25
N GLY A 33 2.06 -6.54 9.80
CA GLY A 33 0.90 -6.39 10.66
C GLY A 33 0.27 -7.72 11.06
N PHE A 34 0.30 -8.75 10.22
CA PHE A 34 -0.14 -10.10 10.60
C PHE A 34 0.75 -10.68 11.70
N SER A 35 2.05 -10.46 11.60
CA SER A 35 3.01 -10.85 12.64
C SER A 35 2.76 -10.10 13.95
N ALA A 36 2.39 -8.81 13.89
CA ALA A 36 1.96 -8.05 15.05
C ALA A 36 0.65 -8.61 15.65
N VAL A 37 -0.36 -8.88 14.81
CA VAL A 37 -1.66 -9.44 15.23
C VAL A 37 -1.49 -10.78 15.96
N LYS A 38 -0.57 -11.65 15.51
CA LYS A 38 -0.28 -12.93 16.20
C LYS A 38 0.16 -12.75 17.65
N ARG A 39 0.79 -11.63 18.01
CA ARG A 39 1.23 -11.36 19.39
C ARG A 39 0.05 -11.11 20.32
N PHE A 40 -1.09 -10.70 19.79
CA PHE A 40 -2.33 -10.52 20.54
C PHE A 40 -3.08 -11.85 20.72
N LYS A 41 -2.47 -12.80 21.44
CA LYS A 41 -3.04 -14.15 21.69
C LYS A 41 -4.41 -14.15 22.36
N ARG A 42 -4.80 -13.04 23.00
CA ARG A 42 -6.04 -12.89 23.77
C ARG A 42 -7.17 -12.20 23.00
N LEU A 43 -6.93 -11.70 21.79
CA LEU A 43 -7.99 -11.09 20.99
C LEU A 43 -8.79 -12.17 20.27
N TYR A 44 -10.08 -12.27 20.60
CA TYR A 44 -11.02 -13.07 19.84
C TYR A 44 -11.40 -12.31 18.56
N PHE A 45 -11.21 -12.96 17.42
CA PHE A 45 -11.61 -12.41 16.13
C PHE A 45 -12.86 -13.14 15.65
N PRO A 46 -14.04 -12.47 15.65
CA PRO A 46 -15.29 -13.13 15.29
C PRO A 46 -15.33 -13.56 13.82
N HIS A 47 -14.55 -12.91 12.95
CA HIS A 47 -14.48 -13.23 11.54
C HIS A 47 -13.04 -13.17 11.01
N PRO A 48 -12.59 -14.08 10.12
CA PRO A 48 -11.25 -14.05 9.54
C PRO A 48 -10.94 -12.75 8.77
N PHE A 49 -11.95 -12.14 8.14
CA PHE A 49 -11.79 -10.83 7.49
C PHE A 49 -11.33 -9.74 8.46
N PHE A 50 -11.87 -9.71 9.68
CA PHE A 50 -11.45 -8.72 10.68
C PHE A 50 -9.97 -8.86 11.00
N LYS A 51 -9.48 -10.11 11.13
CA LYS A 51 -8.05 -10.37 11.35
C LYS A 51 -7.18 -9.87 10.20
N VAL A 52 -7.62 -10.08 8.95
CA VAL A 52 -6.91 -9.62 7.75
C VAL A 52 -6.89 -8.09 7.69
N SER A 53 -8.04 -7.44 7.86
CA SER A 53 -8.14 -5.98 7.85
C SER A 53 -7.31 -5.34 8.95
N LEU A 54 -7.38 -5.86 10.18
CA LEU A 54 -6.56 -5.39 11.29
C LEU A 54 -5.06 -5.57 11.01
N SER A 55 -4.68 -6.68 10.37
CA SER A 55 -3.30 -6.92 9.96
C SER A 55 -2.82 -5.88 8.95
N LEU A 56 -3.63 -5.55 7.94
CA LEU A 56 -3.27 -4.49 6.99
C LEU A 56 -3.12 -3.14 7.68
N ILE A 57 -4.09 -2.74 8.51
CA ILE A 57 -4.09 -1.45 9.22
C ILE A 57 -2.84 -1.34 10.11
N LEU A 58 -2.56 -2.34 10.95
CA LEU A 58 -1.38 -2.35 11.81
C LEU A 58 -0.08 -2.37 11.00
N GLY A 59 -0.07 -3.08 9.87
CA GLY A 59 1.05 -3.11 8.95
C GLY A 59 1.40 -1.73 8.41
N PHE A 60 0.40 -1.05 7.83
CA PHE A 60 0.56 0.31 7.33
C PHE A 60 0.98 1.27 8.45
N LEU A 61 0.37 1.16 9.64
CA LEU A 61 0.72 1.99 10.78
C LEU A 61 2.19 1.81 11.22
N ILE A 62 2.69 0.57 11.27
CA ILE A 62 4.08 0.28 11.63
C ILE A 62 5.03 0.82 10.56
N LEU A 63 4.74 0.58 9.28
CA LEU A 63 5.58 1.04 8.18
C LEU A 63 5.62 2.57 8.10
N SER A 64 4.47 3.23 8.11
CA SER A 64 4.39 4.70 8.06
C SER A 64 4.99 5.34 9.29
N GLY A 65 4.73 4.80 10.49
CA GLY A 65 5.33 5.26 11.73
C GLY A 65 6.85 5.11 11.74
N THR A 66 7.38 4.03 11.18
CA THR A 66 8.84 3.83 11.06
C THR A 66 9.45 4.86 10.12
N ILE A 67 8.87 5.07 8.94
CA ILE A 67 9.34 6.09 7.98
C ILE A 67 9.25 7.48 8.60
N PHE A 68 8.16 7.79 9.28
CA PHE A 68 7.98 9.06 9.99
C PHE A 68 9.08 9.29 11.02
N LEU A 69 9.40 8.28 11.84
CA LEU A 69 10.47 8.36 12.82
C LEU A 69 11.85 8.58 12.16
N LEU A 70 12.15 7.90 11.06
CA LEU A 70 13.37 8.17 10.29
C LEU A 70 13.43 9.61 9.79
N GLY A 71 12.29 10.14 9.35
CA GLY A 71 12.16 11.53 8.91
C GLY A 71 12.50 12.53 10.00
N ILE A 72 11.98 12.32 11.21
CA ILE A 72 12.35 13.15 12.37
C ILE A 72 13.84 13.00 12.71
N LEU A 73 14.37 11.79 12.60
CA LEU A 73 15.78 11.48 12.90
C LEU A 73 16.76 11.89 11.80
N HIS A 74 16.31 12.56 10.74
CA HIS A 74 17.14 12.94 9.59
C HIS A 74 17.83 11.73 8.92
N ALA A 75 17.12 10.61 8.86
CA ALA A 75 17.59 9.32 8.39
C ALA A 75 16.82 8.80 7.15
N LEU A 76 16.11 9.66 6.42
CA LEU A 76 15.42 9.32 5.17
C LEU A 76 16.38 9.23 3.98
N TYR A 77 17.38 8.36 4.08
CA TYR A 77 18.24 8.00 2.97
C TYR A 77 17.64 6.83 2.21
N LYS A 78 17.70 6.86 0.88
CA LYS A 78 17.24 5.75 0.02
C LYS A 78 17.79 4.38 0.45
N PRO A 79 19.09 4.20 0.76
CA PRO A 79 19.61 2.94 1.27
C PRO A 79 18.98 2.49 2.59
N VAL A 80 18.67 3.42 3.51
CA VAL A 80 18.05 3.11 4.80
C VAL A 80 16.61 2.62 4.58
N ILE A 81 15.86 3.31 3.71
CA ILE A 81 14.47 2.92 3.38
C ILE A 81 14.43 1.57 2.67
N CYS A 82 15.32 1.33 1.70
CA CYS A 82 15.43 0.04 1.03
C CYS A 82 15.86 -1.07 2.00
N GLY A 83 16.83 -0.81 2.88
CA GLY A 83 17.28 -1.75 3.89
C GLY A 83 16.19 -2.12 4.89
N LEU A 84 15.40 -1.16 5.36
CA LEU A 84 14.25 -1.40 6.23
C LEU A 84 13.14 -2.16 5.52
N SER A 85 12.85 -1.82 4.26
CA SER A 85 11.88 -2.54 3.44
C SER A 85 12.28 -4.01 3.29
N LEU A 86 13.56 -4.28 3.02
CA LEU A 86 14.10 -5.64 2.97
C LEU A 86 14.01 -6.34 4.32
N LEU A 87 14.36 -5.66 5.42
CA LEU A 87 14.27 -6.20 6.78
C LEU A 87 12.83 -6.61 7.12
N PHE A 88 11.84 -5.76 6.83
CA PHE A 88 10.43 -6.07 7.05
C PHE A 88 9.95 -7.27 6.23
N LEU A 89 10.38 -7.36 4.96
CA LEU A 89 10.12 -8.53 4.14
C LEU A 89 10.74 -9.80 4.74
N LEU A 90 12.00 -9.74 5.22
CA LEU A 90 12.68 -10.89 5.82
C LEU A 90 12.03 -11.36 7.12
N ILE A 91 11.75 -10.44 8.04
CA ILE A 91 11.02 -10.71 9.30
C ILE A 91 9.68 -11.36 8.97
N GLY A 92 9.00 -10.79 7.98
CA GLY A 92 7.70 -11.22 7.57
C GLY A 92 7.65 -12.61 6.96
N VAL A 93 8.55 -12.88 6.02
CA VAL A 93 8.67 -14.19 5.36
C VAL A 93 9.10 -15.26 6.35
N GLY A 94 10.06 -14.96 7.24
CA GLY A 94 10.55 -15.89 8.25
C GLY A 94 9.43 -16.49 9.12
N ASP A 95 8.50 -15.64 9.57
CA ASP A 95 7.43 -16.03 10.49
C ASP A 95 6.16 -16.56 9.79
N ASN A 96 6.00 -16.32 8.47
CA ASN A 96 4.79 -16.66 7.71
C ASN A 96 5.01 -17.53 6.46
N ARG A 97 6.23 -18.04 6.21
CA ARG A 97 6.57 -18.84 5.02
C ARG A 97 5.59 -19.98 4.73
N PHE A 98 4.96 -20.57 5.74
CA PHE A 98 3.99 -21.67 5.57
C PHE A 98 2.51 -21.23 5.43
N GLN A 99 2.17 -19.97 5.75
CA GLN A 99 0.78 -19.53 5.70
C GLN A 99 0.39 -18.92 4.36
N ILE A 100 1.26 -18.13 3.72
CA ILE A 100 0.94 -17.50 2.43
C ILE A 100 0.56 -18.55 1.37
N TRP A 101 1.34 -19.62 1.24
CA TRP A 101 1.03 -20.72 0.31
C TRP A 101 -0.28 -21.44 0.64
N LYS A 102 -0.61 -21.60 1.94
CA LYS A 102 -1.91 -22.15 2.36
C LYS A 102 -3.07 -21.23 1.98
N TRP A 103 -2.89 -19.92 2.08
CA TRP A 103 -3.90 -18.93 1.67
C TRP A 103 -4.10 -18.93 0.16
N VAL A 104 -3.02 -18.96 -0.63
CA VAL A 104 -3.12 -19.07 -2.10
C VAL A 104 -3.85 -20.36 -2.51
N GLY A 105 -3.52 -21.49 -1.87
CA GLY A 105 -4.22 -22.76 -2.09
C GLY A 105 -5.70 -22.70 -1.73
N LYS A 106 -6.05 -22.11 -0.58
CA LYS A 106 -7.46 -21.91 -0.17
C LYS A 106 -8.20 -20.97 -1.10
N PHE A 107 -7.58 -19.88 -1.54
CA PHE A 107 -8.18 -18.92 -2.46
C PHE A 107 -8.46 -19.57 -3.82
N LYS A 108 -7.52 -20.36 -4.33
CA LYS A 108 -7.74 -21.19 -5.53
C LYS A 108 -8.91 -22.15 -5.33
N SER A 109 -9.00 -22.82 -4.17
CA SER A 109 -10.15 -23.68 -3.86
C SER A 109 -11.47 -22.91 -3.75
N LEU A 110 -11.48 -21.69 -3.20
CA LEU A 110 -12.67 -20.84 -3.10
C LEU A 110 -13.17 -20.38 -4.48
N ILE A 111 -12.26 -20.06 -5.41
CA ILE A 111 -12.61 -19.73 -6.80
C ILE A 111 -13.14 -20.96 -7.54
N THR A 112 -12.58 -22.15 -7.27
CA THR A 112 -12.95 -23.39 -7.97
C THR A 112 -14.23 -24.02 -7.41
N THR A 113 -14.52 -23.82 -6.13
CA THR A 113 -15.71 -24.36 -5.48
C THR A 113 -16.84 -23.34 -5.66
N GLN A 114 -17.70 -23.54 -6.66
CA GLN A 114 -18.91 -22.75 -6.88
C GLN A 114 -19.99 -22.99 -5.80
N LYS A 115 -19.62 -22.90 -4.52
CA LYS A 115 -20.62 -22.82 -3.46
C LYS A 115 -21.29 -21.46 -3.59
N LYS A 116 -22.60 -21.48 -3.80
CA LYS A 116 -23.48 -20.31 -3.82
C LYS A 116 -23.29 -19.56 -2.50
N VAL A 117 -22.50 -18.49 -2.50
CA VAL A 117 -22.29 -17.66 -1.31
C VAL A 117 -23.58 -16.85 -1.14
N ASN A 118 -24.33 -17.15 -0.09
CA ASN A 118 -25.53 -16.37 0.24
C ASN A 118 -25.05 -15.10 0.96
N LEU A 119 -24.79 -14.05 0.19
CA LEU A 119 -24.39 -12.76 0.72
C LEU A 119 -25.62 -12.05 1.27
N ASP A 120 -25.56 -11.60 2.52
CA ASP A 120 -26.59 -10.71 3.06
C ASP A 120 -26.50 -9.32 2.39
N PHE A 121 -27.53 -8.51 2.61
CA PHE A 121 -27.63 -7.16 2.03
C PHE A 121 -26.44 -6.27 2.42
N VAL A 122 -25.96 -6.39 3.67
CA VAL A 122 -24.85 -5.59 4.18
C VAL A 122 -23.52 -5.97 3.53
N SER A 123 -23.23 -7.28 3.41
CA SER A 123 -22.01 -7.77 2.77
C SER A 123 -21.99 -7.48 1.29
N SER A 124 -23.12 -7.67 0.60
CA SER A 124 -23.25 -7.34 -0.83
C SER A 124 -23.08 -5.85 -1.11
N GLY A 125 -23.70 -4.98 -0.30
CA GLY A 125 -23.50 -3.53 -0.36
C GLY A 125 -22.05 -3.13 -0.11
N SER A 126 -21.39 -3.75 0.88
CA SER A 126 -19.98 -3.48 1.19
C SER A 126 -19.05 -3.91 0.06
N ILE A 127 -19.28 -5.07 -0.55
CA ILE A 127 -18.50 -5.56 -1.70
C ILE A 127 -18.68 -4.64 -2.90
N LEU A 128 -19.91 -4.20 -3.19
CA LEU A 128 -20.20 -3.26 -4.29
C LEU A 128 -19.48 -1.93 -4.08
N LEU A 129 -19.50 -1.41 -2.85
CA LEU A 129 -18.83 -0.17 -2.49
C LEU A 129 -17.31 -0.29 -2.67
N ILE A 130 -16.70 -1.36 -2.15
CA ILE A 130 -15.27 -1.63 -2.34
C ILE A 130 -14.92 -1.78 -3.83
N ALA A 131 -15.73 -2.51 -4.59
CA ALA A 131 -15.53 -2.66 -6.03
C ALA A 131 -15.61 -1.32 -6.76
N THR A 132 -16.56 -0.46 -6.39
CA THR A 132 -16.70 0.89 -6.95
C THR A 132 -15.47 1.74 -6.65
N PHE A 133 -15.00 1.75 -5.39
CA PHE A 133 -13.78 2.47 -5.03
C PHE A 133 -12.54 1.92 -5.73
N ALA A 134 -12.43 0.60 -5.90
CA ALA A 134 -11.32 -0.01 -6.63
C ALA A 134 -11.33 0.38 -8.12
N VAL A 135 -12.50 0.37 -8.77
CA VAL A 135 -12.67 0.82 -10.16
C VAL A 135 -12.37 2.31 -10.28
N TYR A 136 -12.88 3.13 -9.37
CA TYR A 136 -12.59 4.56 -9.32
C TYR A 136 -11.07 4.82 -9.17
N ALA A 137 -10.39 4.11 -8.26
CA ALA A 137 -8.95 4.23 -8.08
C ALA A 137 -8.18 3.80 -9.34
N LEU A 138 -8.60 2.70 -9.98
CA LEU A 138 -8.00 2.23 -11.24
C LEU A 138 -8.16 3.25 -12.37
N ILE A 139 -9.35 3.81 -12.54
CA ILE A 139 -9.62 4.83 -13.55
C ILE A 139 -8.76 6.07 -13.30
N ASN A 140 -8.73 6.61 -12.08
CA ASN A 140 -7.91 7.78 -11.76
C ASN A 140 -6.41 7.50 -11.88
N SER A 141 -5.96 6.27 -11.65
CA SER A 141 -4.54 5.91 -11.83
C SER A 141 -4.11 5.71 -13.29
N THR A 142 -5.05 5.50 -14.21
CA THR A 142 -4.76 5.17 -15.62
C THR A 142 -5.12 6.29 -16.60
N LEU A 143 -6.00 7.21 -16.19
CA LEU A 143 -6.22 8.43 -16.94
C LEU A 143 -5.00 9.35 -16.78
N PRO A 144 -4.66 10.14 -17.82
CA PRO A 144 -3.71 11.24 -17.67
C PRO A 144 -4.13 12.12 -16.49
N ASP A 145 -3.21 12.82 -15.85
CA ASP A 145 -3.60 13.77 -14.80
C ASP A 145 -4.37 14.93 -15.43
N TRP A 146 -5.68 15.01 -15.17
CA TRP A 146 -6.49 16.14 -15.66
C TRP A 146 -6.28 17.40 -14.81
N GLY A 147 -5.54 17.29 -13.70
CA GLY A 147 -5.11 18.40 -12.87
C GLY A 147 -3.60 18.37 -12.66
N PHE A 148 -2.92 19.45 -13.05
CA PHE A 148 -1.49 19.70 -12.79
C PHE A 148 -1.12 19.54 -11.30
N ASP A 149 -2.07 19.77 -10.40
CA ASP A 149 -1.87 19.86 -8.95
C ASP A 149 -1.71 18.50 -8.24
N SER A 150 -2.44 17.47 -8.65
CA SER A 150 -2.60 16.24 -7.85
C SER A 150 -1.28 15.48 -7.71
N ASN A 151 -0.63 15.15 -8.83
CA ASN A 151 0.65 14.44 -8.78
C ASN A 151 1.82 15.35 -8.39
N TRP A 152 1.70 16.66 -8.64
CA TRP A 152 2.71 17.61 -8.18
C TRP A 152 2.82 17.59 -6.66
N TYR A 153 1.73 17.73 -5.90
CA TYR A 153 1.84 17.76 -4.43
C TYR A 153 2.22 16.41 -3.81
N HIS A 154 1.61 15.31 -4.27
CA HIS A 154 1.85 14.00 -3.69
C HIS A 154 3.25 13.44 -3.98
N LEU A 155 3.94 13.92 -5.02
CA LEU A 155 5.33 13.52 -5.33
C LEU A 155 6.35 14.56 -4.88
N THR A 156 6.00 15.84 -4.84
CA THR A 156 6.93 16.90 -4.45
C THR A 156 7.36 16.74 -3.01
N GLU A 157 6.45 16.47 -2.08
CA GLU A 157 6.80 16.29 -0.67
C GLU A 157 7.75 15.10 -0.44
N PRO A 158 7.45 13.86 -0.89
CA PRO A 158 8.40 12.75 -0.79
C PRO A 158 9.76 13.04 -1.43
N MET A 159 9.79 13.70 -2.59
CA MET A 159 11.04 14.08 -3.24
C MET A 159 11.86 15.05 -2.36
N LEU A 160 11.21 16.05 -1.78
CA LEU A 160 11.87 17.02 -0.90
C LEU A 160 12.38 16.34 0.38
N TYR A 161 11.62 15.42 0.98
CA TYR A 161 12.08 14.66 2.13
C TYR A 161 13.28 13.77 1.82
N LEU A 162 13.33 13.12 0.66
CA LEU A 162 14.52 12.37 0.25
C LEU A 162 15.74 13.27 0.05
N ARG A 163 15.56 14.47 -0.51
CA ARG A 163 16.67 15.43 -0.73
C ARG A 163 17.18 16.04 0.56
N GLN A 164 16.29 16.28 1.53
CA GLN A 164 16.64 16.86 2.83
C GLN A 164 16.98 15.79 3.87
N HIS A 165 16.73 14.51 3.55
CA HIS A 165 16.84 13.36 4.44
C HIS A 165 15.97 13.46 5.70
N SER A 166 15.00 14.37 5.73
CA SER A 166 14.16 14.63 6.90
C SER A 166 12.76 15.12 6.52
N LEU A 167 11.84 15.04 7.49
CA LEU A 167 10.51 15.63 7.40
C LEU A 167 10.56 17.05 7.94
N ASN A 168 10.83 18.01 7.06
CA ASN A 168 10.86 19.43 7.43
C ASN A 168 9.54 20.11 7.10
N VAL A 169 9.18 21.09 7.91
CA VAL A 169 8.12 22.04 7.57
C VAL A 169 8.58 22.83 6.36
N ILE A 170 7.85 22.72 5.25
CA ILE A 170 8.14 23.50 4.05
C ILE A 170 7.34 24.80 4.14
N PRO A 171 8.00 25.97 4.24
CA PRO A 171 7.28 27.24 4.35
C PRO A 171 6.51 27.55 3.05
N GLY A 172 5.25 27.97 3.20
CA GLY A 172 4.37 28.36 2.09
C GLY A 172 3.02 27.65 2.16
N GLY A 173 1.95 28.28 1.65
CA GLY A 173 0.59 27.72 1.71
C GLY A 173 0.35 26.49 0.82
N VAL A 174 1.28 26.23 -0.10
CA VAL A 174 1.16 25.18 -1.12
C VAL A 174 1.44 23.78 -0.55
N LEU A 175 2.43 23.66 0.33
CA LEU A 175 2.81 22.39 0.98
C LEU A 175 2.48 22.44 2.48
N SER A 176 1.29 22.97 2.78
CA SER A 176 0.80 23.15 4.15
C SER A 176 0.70 21.84 4.95
N TYR A 177 0.62 20.71 4.25
CA TYR A 177 0.54 19.37 4.84
C TYR A 177 1.91 18.69 5.00
N SER A 178 3.01 19.40 4.71
CA SER A 178 4.37 18.85 4.80
C SER A 178 4.77 18.38 6.20
N THR A 179 4.05 18.80 7.24
CA THR A 179 4.27 18.34 8.61
C THR A 179 3.58 17.01 8.93
N MET A 180 2.68 16.55 8.06
CA MET A 180 1.86 15.35 8.25
C MET A 180 1.99 14.42 7.04
N PRO A 181 3.16 13.79 6.85
CA PRO A 181 3.40 12.91 5.71
C PRO A 181 2.36 11.79 5.66
N GLN A 182 1.66 11.67 4.54
CA GLN A 182 0.64 10.65 4.40
C GLN A 182 1.27 9.29 4.15
N ALA A 183 0.70 8.23 4.74
CA ALA A 183 1.25 6.88 4.62
C ALA A 183 1.41 6.41 3.16
N VAL A 184 0.51 6.86 2.28
CA VAL A 184 0.54 6.54 0.84
C VAL A 184 1.62 7.35 0.11
N GLU A 185 1.83 8.62 0.48
CA GLU A 185 2.87 9.45 -0.12
C GLU A 185 4.27 8.93 0.21
N MET A 186 4.43 8.41 1.44
CA MET A 186 5.70 7.84 1.89
C MET A 186 6.11 6.59 1.10
N LEU A 187 5.17 5.97 0.36
CA LEU A 187 5.49 4.88 -0.56
C LEU A 187 6.36 5.35 -1.72
N TYR A 188 6.18 6.60 -2.16
CA TYR A 188 6.96 7.16 -3.25
C TYR A 188 8.44 7.34 -2.88
N LEU A 189 8.78 7.38 -1.58
CA LEU A 189 10.19 7.41 -1.15
C LEU A 189 11.00 6.18 -1.58
N ILE A 190 10.32 5.06 -1.86
CA ILE A 190 10.97 3.83 -2.35
C ILE A 190 11.18 3.92 -3.87
N ILE A 191 10.27 4.61 -4.57
CA ILE A 191 10.24 4.75 -6.03
C ILE A 191 11.25 5.80 -6.51
N LEU A 192 11.18 6.99 -5.90
CA LEU A 192 12.01 8.17 -6.22
C LEU A 192 13.48 7.91 -5.87
#